data_AF-A0A937GN08-F1
#
_entry.id   AF-A0A937GN08-F1
#
_cell.length_a   1.000
_cell.length_b   1.000
_cell.length_c   1.000
_cell.angle_alpha   90.00
_cell.angle_beta   90.00
_cell.angle_gamma   90.00
#
_symmetry.space_group_name_H-M   'P 1'
#
loop_
_entity.id
_entity.type
_entity.pdbx_description
1 polymer ?
#
loop_
_entity_poly.entity_id
_entity_poly.type
_entity_poly.pdbx_seq_one_letter_code
_entity_poly.pdbx_strand_id
1 'polypeptide(L)' 'MAKNANVVDQTTISSNDRNILREIDSDGDGDPDLTDPFANNPCKFSAHRKEGSESPLWLYGDCDNDGIENGQDLNPNFPG' A
#
# COMPACT_ATOMS: atom_id res chain seq x y z
N MET A 1 -8.94 -7.15 32.84
CA MET A 1 -9.35 -6.35 31.66
C MET A 1 -8.16 -6.30 30.72
N ALA A 2 -8.12 -7.17 29.70
CA ALA A 2 -7.00 -7.24 28.78
C ALA A 2 -7.04 -6.03 27.85
N LYS A 3 -5.98 -5.22 27.85
CA LYS A 3 -5.83 -4.16 26.85
C LYS A 3 -5.37 -4.83 25.56
N ASN A 4 -6.26 -4.89 24.59
CA ASN A 4 -5.96 -5.30 23.22
C ASN A 4 -5.07 -4.21 22.59
N ALA A 5 -3.76 -4.34 22.74
CA ALA A 5 -2.79 -3.42 22.15
C ALA A 5 -2.60 -3.76 20.67
N ASN A 6 -3.59 -3.38 19.85
CA ASN A 6 -3.46 -3.36 18.38
C ASN A 6 -3.39 -1.93 17.84
N VAL A 7 -2.72 -1.05 18.58
CA VAL A 7 -2.29 0.25 18.09
C VAL A 7 -0.84 0.39 18.52
N VAL A 8 0.07 0.31 17.56
CA VAL A 8 1.50 0.55 17.76
C VAL A 8 1.67 1.96 18.32
N ASP A 9 2.02 2.06 19.61
CA ASP A 9 2.39 3.31 20.24
C ASP A 9 3.79 3.70 19.75
N GLN A 10 3.82 4.60 18.77
CA GLN A 10 5.00 5.16 18.13
C GLN A 10 5.99 5.82 19.12
N THR A 11 5.62 6.07 20.37
CA THR A 11 6.52 6.67 21.37
C THR A 11 7.48 5.68 22.02
N THR A 12 7.27 4.37 21.83
CA THR A 12 8.09 3.31 22.44
C THR A 12 9.14 2.70 21.52
N ILE A 13 9.13 3.08 20.24
CA ILE A 13 9.99 2.51 19.20
C ILE A 13 11.08 3.51 18.82
N SER A 14 12.30 3.03 18.57
CA SER A 14 13.40 3.89 18.13
C SER A 14 12.99 4.65 16.86
N SER A 15 13.48 5.88 16.68
CA SER A 15 13.20 6.67 15.47
C SER A 15 13.52 5.91 14.17
N ASN A 16 14.49 5.00 14.22
CA ASN A 16 14.83 4.14 13.08
C ASN A 16 13.74 3.10 12.77
N ASP A 17 13.15 2.50 13.81
CA ASP A 17 12.07 1.53 13.64
C ASP A 17 10.80 2.20 13.13
N ARG A 18 10.57 3.47 13.49
CA ARG A 18 9.47 4.27 12.93
C ARG A 18 9.62 4.57 11.45
N ASN A 19 10.85 4.67 10.94
CA ASN A 19 11.07 4.84 9.51
C ASN A 19 10.74 3.55 8.75
N ILE A 20 11.10 2.39 9.31
CA ILE A 20 10.76 1.09 8.74
C ILE A 20 9.23 0.94 8.61
N LEU A 21 8.47 1.26 9.67
CA LEU A 21 7.00 1.14 9.63
C LEU A 21 6.31 2.07 8.62
N ARG A 22 6.96 3.16 8.18
CA ARG A 22 6.43 4.11 7.17
C ARG A 22 6.70 3.67 5.74
N GLU A 23 7.48 2.61 5.58
CA GLU A 23 7.83 2.00 4.29
C GLU A 23 7.22 0.61 4.11
N ILE A 24 6.53 0.08 5.14
CA ILE A 24 5.74 -1.14 4.99
C ILE A 24 4.55 -0.83 4.09
N ASP A 25 4.41 -1.66 3.07
CA ASP A 25 3.34 -1.67 2.08
C ASP A 25 3.01 -3.14 1.83
N SER A 26 1.92 -3.60 2.44
CA SER A 26 1.56 -5.02 2.54
C SER A 26 0.93 -5.56 1.26
N ASP A 27 0.21 -4.74 0.50
CA ASP A 27 -0.37 -5.12 -0.80
C ASP A 27 0.46 -4.66 -2.00
N GLY A 28 1.43 -3.79 -1.77
CA GLY A 28 2.45 -3.41 -2.74
C GLY A 28 1.94 -2.43 -3.79
N ASP A 29 0.89 -1.65 -3.51
CA ASP A 29 0.32 -0.66 -4.44
C ASP A 29 0.99 0.73 -4.37
N GLY A 30 2.03 0.84 -3.54
CA GLY A 30 2.79 2.06 -3.32
C GLY A 30 2.20 2.99 -2.26
N ASP A 31 1.07 2.67 -1.62
CA ASP A 31 0.52 3.39 -0.47
C ASP A 31 0.91 2.68 0.86
N PRO A 32 1.78 3.27 1.69
CA PRO A 32 2.21 2.62 2.92
C PRO A 32 1.07 2.31 3.89
N ASP A 33 1.10 1.15 4.56
CA ASP A 33 0.06 0.63 5.46
C ASP A 33 -0.43 1.62 6.53
N LEU A 34 0.46 2.51 6.99
CA LEU A 34 0.12 3.50 8.02
C LEU A 34 -0.78 4.63 7.49
N THR A 35 -0.77 4.87 6.18
CA THR A 35 -1.55 5.92 5.51
C THR A 35 -2.60 5.36 4.55
N ASP A 36 -2.51 4.08 4.20
CA ASP A 36 -3.44 3.43 3.31
C ASP A 36 -4.71 2.92 4.05
N PRO A 37 -5.91 3.44 3.76
CA PRO A 37 -7.17 2.88 4.25
C PRO A 37 -7.49 1.48 3.68
N PHE A 38 -6.73 1.00 2.71
CA PHE A 38 -6.99 -0.22 1.96
C PHE A 38 -5.84 -1.25 1.99
N ALA A 39 -4.96 -1.24 3.00
CA ALA A 39 -3.64 -1.90 3.09
C ALA A 39 -3.52 -3.43 2.83
N ASN A 40 -4.58 -4.09 2.35
CA ASN A 40 -4.56 -5.48 1.88
C ASN A 40 -5.28 -5.60 0.52
N ASN A 41 -5.49 -4.51 -0.20
CA ASN A 41 -6.20 -4.44 -1.46
C ASN A 41 -5.36 -3.67 -2.48
N PRO A 42 -4.57 -4.39 -3.31
CA PRO A 42 -3.64 -3.77 -4.24
C PRO A 42 -4.31 -2.91 -5.32
N CYS A 43 -5.63 -2.99 -5.49
CA CYS A 43 -6.37 -2.23 -6.50
C CYS A 43 -7.02 -0.95 -5.95
N LYS A 44 -6.68 -0.56 -4.71
CA LYS A 44 -7.22 0.65 -4.10
C LYS A 44 -6.16 1.33 -3.26
N PHE A 45 -5.78 2.52 -3.70
CA PHE A 45 -4.90 3.40 -2.96
C PHE A 45 -5.59 4.71 -2.57
N SER A 46 -4.99 5.44 -1.64
CA SER A 46 -5.39 6.81 -1.29
C SER A 46 -4.56 7.88 -2.01
N ALA A 47 -4.72 9.13 -1.59
CA ALA A 47 -3.88 10.24 -2.04
C ALA A 47 -2.44 10.19 -1.48
N HIS A 48 -2.12 9.23 -0.62
CA HIS A 48 -0.79 9.05 -0.02
C HIS A 48 0.10 8.06 -0.76
N ARG A 49 -0.42 7.41 -1.81
CA ARG A 49 0.36 6.57 -2.73
C ARG A 49 1.60 7.29 -3.24
N LYS A 50 2.70 6.53 -3.31
CA LYS A 50 3.97 6.94 -3.89
C LYS A 50 4.14 6.23 -5.23
N GLU A 51 3.77 6.92 -6.31
CA GLU A 51 3.96 6.41 -7.66
C GLU A 51 5.41 5.98 -7.90
N GLY A 52 5.61 4.80 -8.49
CA GLY A 52 6.92 4.20 -8.73
C GLY A 52 7.48 3.40 -7.55
N SER A 53 6.76 3.30 -6.44
CA SER A 53 7.11 2.45 -5.29
C SER A 53 6.36 1.11 -5.28
N GLU A 54 5.58 0.83 -6.31
CA GLU A 54 4.74 -0.36 -6.40
C GLU A 54 5.60 -1.62 -6.53
N SER A 55 5.10 -2.70 -5.97
CA SER A 55 5.75 -4.00 -6.05
C SER A 55 5.67 -4.57 -7.48
N PRO A 56 6.61 -5.44 -7.88
CA PRO A 56 6.50 -6.19 -9.13
C PRO A 56 5.19 -7.00 -9.24
N LEU A 57 4.65 -7.49 -8.11
CA LEU A 57 3.38 -8.21 -8.12
C LEU A 57 2.20 -7.30 -8.51
N TRP A 58 2.19 -6.06 -8.04
CA TRP A 58 1.20 -5.07 -8.44
C TRP A 58 1.35 -4.71 -9.92
N LEU A 59 2.57 -4.51 -10.41
CA LEU A 59 2.84 -4.15 -11.80
C LEU A 59 2.36 -5.20 -12.82
N TYR A 60 2.43 -6.50 -12.47
CA TYR A 60 1.91 -7.61 -13.27
C TYR A 60 0.43 -7.92 -13.00
N GLY A 61 -0.21 -7.20 -12.07
CA GLY A 61 -1.64 -7.28 -11.83
C GLY A 61 -2.45 -6.57 -12.90
N ASP A 62 -3.77 -6.75 -12.83
CA ASP A 62 -4.75 -6.12 -13.71
C ASP A 62 -5.96 -5.79 -12.82
N CYS A 63 -6.01 -4.53 -12.35
CA CYS A 63 -6.92 -4.12 -11.29
C CYS A 63 -8.31 -3.74 -11.76
N ASP A 64 -8.48 -3.38 -13.03
CA ASP A 64 -9.76 -3.06 -13.64
C ASP A 64 -10.27 -4.11 -14.65
N ASN A 65 -9.49 -5.17 -14.84
CA ASN A 65 -9.82 -6.35 -15.63
C ASN A 65 -10.00 -6.04 -17.12
N ASP A 66 -9.24 -5.08 -17.65
CA ASP A 66 -9.28 -4.70 -19.07
C ASP A 66 -8.28 -5.49 -19.93
N GLY A 67 -7.37 -6.24 -19.30
CA GLY A 67 -6.37 -7.08 -19.95
C GLY A 67 -5.03 -6.40 -20.21
N ILE A 68 -4.83 -5.17 -19.73
CA ILE A 68 -3.55 -4.46 -19.74
C ILE A 68 -2.96 -4.52 -18.31
N GLU A 69 -1.69 -4.93 -18.20
CA GLU A 69 -1.03 -4.97 -16.90
C GLU A 69 -0.91 -3.55 -16.31
N ASN A 70 -1.06 -3.44 -14.99
CA ASN A 70 -1.01 -2.16 -14.27
C ASN A 70 0.25 -1.33 -14.60
N GLY A 71 1.40 -1.98 -14.81
CA GLY A 71 2.66 -1.29 -15.18
C GLY A 71 2.72 -0.78 -16.63
N GLN A 72 1.78 -1.17 -17.47
CA GLN A 72 1.65 -0.77 -18.87
C GLN A 72 0.42 0.11 -19.13
N ASP A 73 -0.52 0.13 -18.20
CA ASP A 73 -1.73 0.93 -18.27
C ASP A 73 -1.54 2.34 -17.68
N LEU A 74 -2.07 3.34 -18.39
CA LEU A 74 -2.11 4.72 -17.93
C LEU A 74 -3.24 4.97 -16.92
N ASN A 75 -4.25 4.09 -16.86
CA ASN A 75 -5.36 4.17 -15.91
C ASN A 75 -5.65 2.84 -15.17
N PRO A 76 -4.71 2.28 -14.37
CA PRO A 76 -4.79 0.89 -13.83
C PRO A 76 -6.03 0.50 -13.01
N ASN A 77 -6.90 1.45 -12.69
CA ASN A 77 -8.12 1.24 -11.90
C ASN A 77 -9.41 1.60 -12.67
N PHE A 78 -9.33 1.98 -13.95
CA PHE A 78 -10.46 2.42 -14.74
C PHE A 78 -10.49 1.71 -16.08
N PRO A 79 -11.47 0.81 -16.30
CA PRO A 79 -11.53 0.06 -17.54
C PRO A 79 -11.67 1.04 -18.70
N GLY A 80 -10.71 0.97 -19.63
CA GLY A 80 -10.59 1.85 -20.80
C GLY A 80 -11.82 1.90 -21.72
#